data_AF-A0A5B8LFB5-F1
#
_entry.id   AF-A0A5B8LFB5-F1
#
_cell.length_a   1.000
_cell.length_b   1.000
_cell.length_c   1.000
_cell.angle_alpha   90.00
_cell.angle_beta   90.00
_cell.angle_gamma   90.00
#
_symmetry.space_group_name_H-M   'P 1'
#
loop_
_entity.id
_entity.type
_entity.pdbx_description
1 polymer ?
#
loop_
_entity_poly.entity_id
_entity_poly.type
_entity_poly.pdbx_seq_one_letter_code
_entity_poly.pdbx_strand_id
1 'polypeptide(L)' 'MKFSTILGAAIGSAIDGSEGDDSTIDGAVIGAATAAVVRVAVPLAITFATGWLVLRGIGKARDAVFGPKPAIE' A
#
# COMPACT_ATOMS: atom_id res chain seq x y z
N MET A 1 -17.47 13.79 5.34
CA MET A 1 -16.41 13.86 4.30
C MET A 1 -16.08 12.44 3.87
N LYS A 2 -16.04 12.15 2.56
CA LYS A 2 -15.87 10.77 2.06
C LYS A 2 -14.38 10.39 2.13
N PHE A 3 -14.07 9.14 2.49
CA PHE A 3 -12.69 8.62 2.56
C PHE A 3 -11.89 8.89 1.26
N SER A 4 -12.58 8.80 0.11
CA SER A 4 -12.02 9.17 -1.20
C SER A 4 -11.57 10.63 -1.32
N THR A 5 -12.20 11.56 -0.60
CA THR A 5 -11.82 12.99 -0.59
C THR A 5 -10.54 13.20 0.22
N ILE A 6 -10.39 12.50 1.34
CA ILE A 6 -9.17 12.58 2.17
C ILE A 6 -8.01 11.90 1.46
N LEU A 7 -8.25 10.74 0.84
CA LEU A 7 -7.23 10.03 0.07
C LEU A 7 -6.84 10.81 -1.19
N GLY A 8 -7.82 11.42 -1.89
CA GLY A 8 -7.56 12.30 -3.03
C GLY A 8 -6.81 13.57 -2.66
N ALA A 9 -7.12 14.17 -1.51
CA ALA A 9 -6.39 15.33 -1.00
C ALA A 9 -4.96 14.99 -0.58
N ALA A 10 -4.73 13.84 0.08
CA ALA A 10 -3.40 13.40 0.50
C ALA A 10 -2.49 13.04 -0.71
N ILE A 11 -3.06 12.37 -1.72
CA ILE A 11 -2.36 12.07 -2.97
C ILE A 11 -2.10 13.37 -3.75
N GLY A 12 -3.10 14.25 -3.86
CA GLY A 12 -2.98 15.56 -4.52
C GLY A 12 -1.94 16.45 -3.86
N SER A 13 -1.89 16.51 -2.52
CA SER A 13 -0.90 17.29 -1.77
C SER A 13 0.52 16.75 -1.87
N ALA A 14 0.69 15.43 -2.09
CA ALA A 14 2.00 14.84 -2.31
C ALA A 14 2.54 15.13 -3.72
N ILE A 15 1.65 15.32 -4.70
CA ILE A 15 1.99 15.67 -6.09
C ILE A 15 2.30 17.17 -6.21
N ASP A 16 1.52 18.03 -5.53
CA ASP A 16 1.68 19.50 -5.55
C ASP A 16 2.98 19.99 -4.87
N GLY A 17 3.69 19.10 -4.17
CA GLY A 17 4.92 19.44 -3.44
C GLY A 17 6.23 19.21 -4.18
N SER A 18 6.26 18.56 -5.36
CA SER A 18 7.53 18.13 -5.95
C SER A 18 8.15 19.03 -7.02
N GLU A 19 7.47 20.06 -7.53
CA GLU A 19 8.03 20.90 -8.60
C GLU A 19 7.40 22.29 -8.61
N GLY A 20 8.03 23.21 -7.86
CA GLY A 20 7.98 24.62 -8.22
C GLY A 20 8.91 24.83 -9.40
N ASP A 21 8.36 25.20 -10.56
CA ASP A 21 9.02 25.49 -11.85
C ASP A 21 9.45 24.27 -12.70
N ASP A 22 8.51 23.71 -13.48
CA ASP A 22 8.41 23.97 -14.94
C ASP A 22 7.18 23.20 -15.50
N SER A 23 6.17 23.94 -15.98
CA SER A 23 4.96 23.44 -16.65
C SER A 23 3.99 22.59 -15.81
N THR A 24 2.98 23.24 -15.22
CA THR A 24 1.81 22.65 -14.52
C THR A 24 1.13 21.48 -15.26
N ILE A 25 1.31 21.39 -16.58
CA ILE A 25 0.78 20.32 -17.42
C ILE A 25 1.52 19.00 -17.18
N ASP A 26 2.83 19.02 -16.96
CA ASP A 26 3.63 17.78 -16.82
C ASP A 26 3.40 17.14 -15.44
N GLY A 27 3.34 17.96 -14.38
CA GLY A 27 2.98 17.51 -13.04
C GLY A 27 1.55 16.95 -12.94
N ALA A 28 0.59 17.47 -13.72
CA ALA A 28 -0.76 16.93 -13.76
C ALA A 28 -0.84 15.56 -14.45
N VAL A 29 -0.05 15.35 -15.51
CA VAL A 29 0.01 14.08 -16.24
C VAL A 29 0.71 13.00 -15.41
N ILE A 30 1.86 13.33 -14.82
CA ILE A 30 2.60 12.44 -13.90
C ILE A 30 1.77 12.15 -12.66
N GLY A 31 1.09 13.16 -12.12
CA GLY A 31 0.17 13.02 -11.00
C GLY A 31 -1.02 12.09 -11.29
N ALA A 32 -1.65 12.23 -12.46
CA ALA A 32 -2.74 11.36 -12.89
C ALA A 32 -2.28 9.91 -13.10
N ALA A 33 -1.12 9.70 -13.73
CA ALA A 33 -0.54 8.38 -13.92
C ALA A 33 -0.20 7.72 -12.58
N THR A 34 0.43 8.48 -11.67
CA THR A 34 0.77 8.00 -10.32
C THR A 34 -0.47 7.65 -9.52
N ALA A 35 -1.51 8.48 -9.55
CA ALA A 35 -2.77 8.21 -8.88
C ALA A 35 -3.46 6.95 -9.44
N ALA A 36 -3.40 6.72 -10.75
CA ALA A 36 -3.93 5.51 -11.38
C ALA A 36 -3.18 4.25 -10.90
N VAL A 37 -1.85 4.32 -10.84
CA VAL A 37 -1.01 3.22 -10.35
C VAL A 37 -1.27 2.96 -8.87
N VAL A 38 -1.25 4.00 -8.02
CA VAL A 38 -1.51 3.89 -6.58
C VAL A 38 -2.90 3.30 -6.32
N ARG A 39 -3.92 3.69 -7.09
CA ARG A 39 -5.27 3.17 -6.97
C ARG A 39 -5.37 1.65 -7.20
N VAL A 40 -4.48 1.07 -7.99
CA VAL A 40 -4.43 -0.37 -8.26
C VAL A 40 -3.45 -1.07 -7.33
N ALA A 41 -2.27 -0.49 -7.12
CA ALA A 41 -1.21 -1.06 -6.31
C ALA A 41 -1.58 -1.14 -4.83
N VAL A 42 -2.25 -0.13 -4.28
CA VAL A 42 -2.61 -0.10 -2.84
C VAL A 42 -3.57 -1.24 -2.47
N PRO A 43 -4.71 -1.45 -3.17
CA PRO A 43 -5.58 -2.59 -2.87
C PRO A 43 -4.90 -3.96 -3.05
N LEU A 44 -4.04 -4.10 -4.06
CA LEU A 44 -3.28 -5.34 -4.28
C LEU A 44 -2.29 -5.60 -3.14
N ALA A 45 -1.55 -4.58 -2.72
CA ALA A 45 -0.61 -4.67 -1.60
C ALA A 45 -1.34 -5.03 -0.30
N ILE A 46 -2.52 -4.43 -0.05
CA ILE A 46 -3.36 -4.77 1.11
C ILE A 46 -3.80 -6.24 1.04
N THR A 47 -4.32 -6.68 -0.11
CA THR A 47 -4.78 -8.07 -0.29
C THR A 47 -3.65 -9.07 -0.04
N PHE A 48 -2.47 -8.80 -0.61
CA PHE A 48 -1.28 -9.62 -0.40
C PHE A 48 -0.84 -9.62 1.07
N ALA A 49 -0.77 -8.45 1.70
CA ALA A 49 -0.39 -8.31 3.10
C ALA A 49 -1.37 -9.05 4.01
N THR A 50 -2.68 -8.98 3.74
CA THR A 50 -3.70 -9.73 4.48
C THR A 50 -3.48 -11.24 4.36
N GLY A 51 -3.29 -11.77 3.15
CA GLY A 51 -3.02 -13.20 2.95
C GLY A 51 -1.75 -13.66 3.66
N TRP A 52 -0.66 -12.90 3.52
CA TRP A 52 0.59 -13.15 4.21
C TRP A 52 0.42 -13.15 5.74
N LEU A 53 -0.32 -12.17 6.28
CA LEU A 53 -0.54 -12.02 7.71
C LEU A 53 -1.39 -13.17 8.28
N VAL A 54 -2.38 -13.66 7.54
CA VAL A 54 -3.15 -14.85 7.90
C VAL A 54 -2.25 -16.09 7.98
N LEU A 55 -1.44 -16.36 6.95
CA LEU A 55 -0.51 -17.51 6.98
C LEU A 55 0.50 -17.39 8.11
N ARG A 56 1.06 -16.18 8.33
CA ARG A 56 2.01 -15.92 9.41
C ARG A 56 1.37 -16.07 10.79
N GLY A 57 0.13 -15.63 10.93
CA GLY A 57 -0.68 -15.78 12.14
C GLY A 57 -0.96 -17.23 12.46
N ILE A 58 -1.40 -18.02 11.46
CA ILE A 58 -1.62 -19.46 11.60
C ILE A 58 -0.33 -20.18 11.99
N GLY A 59 0.81 -19.86 11.36
CA GLY A 59 2.11 -20.43 11.73
C GLY A 59 2.48 -20.16 13.19
N LYS A 60 2.35 -18.91 13.65
CA LYS A 60 2.60 -18.55 15.05
C LYS A 60 1.65 -19.22 16.03
N ALA A 61 0.36 -19.30 15.70
CA ALA A 61 -0.64 -19.97 16.54
C ALA A 61 -0.38 -21.48 16.62
N ARG A 62 0.00 -22.10 15.50
CA ARG A 62 0.39 -23.51 15.44
C ARG A 62 1.62 -23.79 16.29
N ASP A 63 2.65 -22.94 16.22
CA ASP A 63 3.86 -23.11 17.03
C ASP A 63 3.59 -22.87 18.53
N ALA A 64 2.64 -22.00 18.88
CA ALA A 64 2.21 -21.78 20.26
C ALA A 64 1.37 -22.94 20.84
N VAL A 65 0.54 -23.61 20.02
CA VAL A 65 -0.34 -24.70 20.47
C VAL A 65 0.35 -26.06 20.42
N PHE A 66 1.17 -26.33 19.41
CA PHE A 66 1.78 -27.65 19.17
C PHE A 66 3.27 -27.72 19.54
N GLY A 67 3.84 -26.62 20.04
CA GLY A 67 5.27 -26.51 20.33
C GLY A 67 6.13 -26.33 19.07
N PRO A 68 7.38 -25.84 19.23
CA PRO A 68 8.30 -25.65 18.10
C PRO A 68 8.57 -26.99 17.39
N LYS A 69 8.53 -26.97 16.06
CA LYS A 69 8.92 -28.13 15.24
C LYS A 69 10.39 -28.44 15.53
N PRO A 70 10.79 -29.70 15.77
CA PRO A 70 12.21 -30.03 15.89
C PRO A 70 12.92 -29.55 14.62
N ALA A 71 14.01 -28.80 14.81
CA ALA A 71 14.90 -28.44 13.72
C ALA A 71 15.41 -29.75 13.11
N ILE A 72 14.91 -30.09 11.94
CA ILE A 72 15.51 -31.11 11.10
C ILE A 72 16.67 -30.41 10.39
N GLU A 73 17.88 -30.65 10.91
CA GLU A 73 19.16 -30.37 10.23
C GLU A 73 19.25 -31.08 8.88
#